data_AF-A0A846PE10-F1
#
_entry.id   AF-A0A846PE10-F1
#
_cell.length_a   1.000
_cell.length_b   1.000
_cell.length_c   1.000
_cell.angle_alpha   90.00
_cell.angle_beta   90.00
_cell.angle_gamma   90.00
#
_symmetry.space_group_name_H-M   'P 1'
#
loop_
_entity.id
_entity.type
_entity.pdbx_description
1 polymer ?
#
loop_
_entity_poly.entity_id
_entity_poly.type
_entity_poly.pdbx_seq_one_letter_code
_entity_poly.pdbx_strand_id
1 'polypeptide(L)' 'VEVELPGVDKGHIEVSVSEQSICVVGSREDVDLLGCWYLGHPVNEDKAKAKYDNGMLYVTIPLKKP' A
#
# COMPACT_ATOMS: atom_id res chain seq x y z
N VAL A 1 -5.47 -3.82 3.78
CA VAL A 1 -5.23 -4.09 2.35
C VAL A 1 -3.97 -4.93 2.27
N GLU A 2 -3.99 -5.97 1.44
CA GLU A 2 -2.85 -6.87 1.23
C GLU A 2 -2.49 -6.84 -0.25
N VAL A 3 -1.21 -6.64 -0.56
CA VAL A 3 -0.72 -6.48 -1.94
C VAL A 3 0.50 -7.36 -2.14
N GLU A 4 0.42 -8.26 -3.12
CA GLU A 4 1.54 -9.08 -3.54
C GLU A 4 2.51 -8.27 -4.41
N LEU A 5 3.78 -8.28 -4.01
CA LEU A 5 4.90 -7.61 -4.68
C LEU A 5 6.09 -8.59 -4.79
N PRO A 6 5.94 -9.67 -5.57
CA PRO A 6 6.96 -10.71 -5.65
C PRO A 6 8.27 -10.17 -6.25
N GLY A 7 9.37 -10.38 -5.54
CA GLY A 7 10.71 -9.98 -5.98
C GLY A 7 10.99 -8.48 -5.91
N VAL A 8 10.14 -7.70 -5.24
CA VAL A 8 10.40 -6.28 -4.96
C VAL A 8 11.09 -6.17 -3.60
N ASP A 9 12.22 -5.47 -3.53
CA ASP A 9 12.85 -5.18 -2.25
C ASP A 9 12.11 -4.08 -1.50
N LYS A 10 12.07 -4.17 -0.16
CA LYS A 10 11.36 -3.20 0.69
C LYS A 10 11.75 -1.74 0.42
N GLY A 11 13.02 -1.49 0.08
CA GLY A 11 13.53 -0.14 -0.22
C GLY A 11 12.97 0.46 -1.51
N HIS A 12 12.33 -0.34 -2.35
CA HIS A 12 11.73 0.05 -3.63
C HIS A 12 10.19 0.01 -3.59
N ILE A 13 9.59 0.08 -2.39
CA ILE A 13 8.15 0.12 -2.20
C ILE A 13 7.74 1.51 -1.74
N GLU A 14 6.87 2.15 -2.51
CA GLU A 14 6.20 3.39 -2.13
C GLU A 14 4.72 3.14 -1.88
N VAL A 15 4.21 3.65 -0.77
CA VAL A 15 2.79 3.58 -0.40
C VAL A 15 2.28 4.99 -0.22
N SER A 16 1.28 5.36 -1.02
CA SER A 16 0.58 6.63 -0.92
C SER A 16 -0.86 6.39 -0.47
N VAL A 17 -1.27 7.10 0.58
CA VAL A 17 -2.63 7.01 1.12
C VAL A 17 -3.26 8.40 1.06
N SER A 18 -4.48 8.46 0.53
CA SER A 18 -5.35 9.62 0.66
C SER A 18 -6.55 9.25 1.54
N GLU A 19 -7.40 10.23 1.83
CA GLU A 19 -8.64 9.99 2.57
C GLU A 19 -9.49 8.85 1.97
N GLN A 20 -9.45 8.62 0.65
CA GLN A 20 -10.33 7.65 0.00
C GLN A 20 -9.64 6.74 -1.02
N SER A 21 -8.32 6.70 -1.02
CA SER A 21 -7.56 5.81 -1.90
C SER A 21 -6.26 5.35 -1.27
N ILE A 22 -5.78 4.22 -1.77
CA ILE A 22 -4.44 3.71 -1.52
C ILE A 22 -3.80 3.37 -2.85
N CYS A 23 -2.58 3.84 -3.04
CA CYS A 23 -1.73 3.48 -4.17
C CYS A 23 -0.44 2.85 -3.65
N VAL A 24 0.00 1.80 -4.34
CA VAL A 24 1.24 1.08 -4.07
C VAL A 24 2.04 1.01 -5.35
N VAL A 25 3.30 1.41 -5.27
CA VAL A 25 4.29 1.26 -6.34
C VAL A 25 5.41 0.38 -5.80
N GLY A 26 5.79 -0.63 -6.57
CA GLY A 26 6.91 -1.50 -6.27
C GLY A 26 7.77 -1.68 -7.51
N SER A 27 9.06 -1.34 -7.42
CA SER A 27 9.99 -1.48 -8.54
C SER A 27 10.95 -2.64 -8.32
N ARG A 28 11.17 -3.43 -9.37
CA ARG A 28 12.30 -4.38 -9.48
C ARG A 28 12.98 -4.20 -10.83
N GLU A 29 14.13 -4.85 -11.04
CA GLU A 29 15.06 -4.55 -12.15
C GLU A 29 14.42 -4.42 -13.54
N ASP A 30 13.36 -5.19 -13.82
CA ASP A 30 12.73 -5.30 -15.13
C ASP A 30 11.33 -4.67 -15.23
N VAL A 31 10.70 -4.32 -14.10
CA VAL A 31 9.28 -3.90 -14.10
C VAL A 31 8.91 -3.03 -12.90
N ASP A 32 8.04 -2.06 -13.16
CA ASP A 32 7.30 -1.32 -12.15
C ASP A 32 5.89 -1.91 -11.98
N LEU A 33 5.58 -2.32 -10.76
CA LEU A 33 4.25 -2.76 -10.35
C LEU A 33 3.51 -1.56 -9.74
N LEU A 34 2.38 -1.19 -10.32
CA LEU A 34 1.53 -0.12 -9.82
C LEU A 34 0.10 -0.61 -9.59
N GLY A 35 -0.42 -0.37 -8.39
CA GLY A 35 -1.80 -0.65 -8.04
C GLY A 35 -2.41 0.52 -7.27
N CYS A 36 -3.59 0.97 -7.67
CA CYS A 36 -4.36 1.98 -6.97
C CYS A 36 -5.80 1.49 -6.76
N TRP A 37 -6.30 1.65 -5.53
CA TRP A 37 -7.64 1.21 -5.15
C TRP A 37 -8.38 2.34 -4.47
N TYR A 38 -9.66 2.50 -4.83
CA TYR A 38 -10.60 3.33 -4.10
C TYR A 38 -11.10 2.59 -2.87
N LEU A 39 -11.17 3.30 -1.75
CA LEU A 39 -11.70 2.80 -0.50
C LEU A 39 -13.17 3.16 -0.40
N GLY A 40 -14.01 2.20 0.01
CA GLY A 40 -15.45 2.42 0.15
C GLY A 40 -15.81 3.45 1.24
N HIS A 41 -14.89 3.72 2.16
CA HIS A 41 -15.10 4.64 3.28
C HIS A 41 -13.84 5.52 3.48
N PRO A 42 -14.01 6.75 3.99
CA PRO A 42 -12.89 7.60 4.37
C PRO A 42 -11.99 6.98 5.45
N VAL A 43 -10.68 7.08 5.30
CA VAL A 43 -9.67 6.56 6.23
C VAL A 43 -8.80 7.67 6.81
N ASN A 44 -8.24 7.46 8.01
CA ASN A 44 -7.28 8.37 8.60
C ASN A 44 -5.88 8.02 8.11
N GLU A 45 -5.46 8.75 7.08
CA GLU A 45 -4.19 8.63 6.37
C GLU A 45 -2.97 8.78 7.29
N ASP A 46 -3.02 9.69 8.26
CA ASP A 46 -1.92 9.95 9.21
C ASP A 46 -1.65 8.77 10.15
N LYS A 47 -2.59 7.83 10.26
CA LYS A 47 -2.47 6.62 11.09
C LYS A 47 -2.20 5.36 10.27
N ALA A 48 -1.92 5.49 8.98
CA ALA A 48 -1.57 4.37 8.14
C ALA A 48 -0.28 3.67 8.64
N LYS A 49 -0.30 2.34 8.65
CA LYS A 49 0.86 1.50 8.96
C LYS A 49 1.06 0.49 7.86
N ALA A 50 2.31 0.31 7.46
CA ALA A 50 2.72 -0.69 6.48
C ALA A 50 3.71 -1.68 7.11
N LYS A 51 3.50 -2.98 6.84
CA LYS A 51 4.47 -4.04 7.11
C LYS A 51 4.74 -4.76 5.80
N TYR A 52 6.01 -5.04 5.52
CA TYR A 52 6.42 -5.85 4.39
C TYR A 52 7.05 -7.15 4.90
N ASP A 53 6.66 -8.28 4.31
CA ASP A 53 7.09 -9.62 4.70
C ASP A 53 7.19 -10.49 3.44
N ASN A 54 8.41 -10.79 3.00
CA ASN A 54 8.73 -11.72 1.90
C ASN A 54 7.80 -11.66 0.67
N GLY A 55 7.72 -10.51 0.00
CA GLY A 55 6.89 -10.35 -1.20
C GLY A 55 5.44 -9.95 -0.93
N MET A 56 5.04 -9.77 0.34
CA MET A 56 3.69 -9.35 0.69
C MET A 56 3.70 -8.06 1.50
N LEU A 57 2.94 -7.07 1.03
CA LEU A 57 2.74 -5.79 1.71
C LEU A 57 1.38 -5.78 2.42
N TYR A 58 1.42 -5.54 3.72
CA TYR A 58 0.24 -5.37 4.58
C TYR A 58 0.09 -3.90 4.93
N VAL A 59 -1.01 -3.28 4.51
CA VAL A 59 -1.35 -1.90 4.85
C VAL A 59 -2.60 -1.87 5.73
N THR A 60 -2.45 -1.36 6.95
CA THR A 60 -3.52 -1.18 7.93
C THR A 60 -3.78 0.30 8.11
N ILE A 61 -5.03 0.71 7.88
CA ILE A 61 -5.44 2.12 7.98
C ILE A 61 -6.79 2.15 8.71
N PRO A 62 -6.91 2.90 9.81
CA PRO A 62 -8.19 3.02 10.52
C PRO A 62 -9.15 3.89 9.71
N LEU A 63 -10.44 3.57 9.76
CA LEU A 63 -11.49 4.43 9.20
C LEU A 63 -11.53 5.77 9.94
N LYS A 64 -11.87 6.88 9.25
CA LYS A 64 -12.11 8.17 9.95
C LYS A 64 -13.34 8.07 10.87
N LYS A 65 -14.32 7.26 10.49
CA LYS A 65 -15.54 6.96 11.25
C LYS A 65 -15.85 5.45 11.12
N PRO A 66 -16.25 4.76 12.20
CA PRO A 66 -16.67 3.36 12.16
C PRO A 66 -17.83 3.11 11.19
#